data_AF-A0A914XH49-F1
#
_entry.id   AF-A0A914XH49-F1
#
_cell.length_a   1.000
_cell.length_b   1.000
_cell.length_c   1.000
_cell.angle_alpha   90.00
_cell.angle_beta   90.00
_cell.angle_gamma   90.00
#
_symmetry.space_group_name_H-M   'P 1'
#
loop_
_entity.id
_entity.type
_entity.pdbx_description
1 polymer ?
#
loop_
_entity_poly.entity_id
_entity_poly.type
_entity_poly.pdbx_seq_one_letter_code
_entity_poly.pdbx_strand_id
1 'polypeptide(L)'
;MALYHGAAKVITVEYTPLSIQHPRLAYVHPVELVKNWQKYTGIDFVISFSSIEHSGLGRFGDPPDPIGDLRELSKIFCMLKQGGLLYIGFPFGPDTIEYNAHRIYGNIRWPMIAAGFEFLGAFLGPNPTAYKIPPPIPKTDYRQYLFVLRKK
;
A
#
# COMPACT_ATOMS: atom_id res chain seq x y z
N MET A 1 2.79 15.97 -2.18
CA MET A 1 1.34 16.12 -1.89
C MET A 1 1.04 16.14 -0.40
N ALA A 2 1.42 15.12 0.41
CA ALA A 2 1.11 15.09 1.86
C ALA A 2 1.67 16.29 2.66
N LEU A 3 2.95 16.68 2.45
CA LEU A 3 3.54 17.85 3.12
C LEU A 3 2.83 19.17 2.77
N TYR A 4 2.37 19.29 1.53
CA TYR A 4 1.62 20.45 1.04
C TYR A 4 0.25 20.55 1.73
N HIS A 5 -0.40 19.41 1.99
CA HIS A 5 -1.66 19.32 2.73
C HIS A 5 -1.48 19.27 4.26
N GLY A 6 -0.34 19.76 4.78
CA GLY A 6 -0.17 19.99 6.22
C GLY A 6 0.36 18.81 7.03
N ALA A 7 0.84 17.73 6.41
CA ALA A 7 1.52 16.67 7.16
C ALA A 7 2.72 17.24 7.94
N ALA A 8 2.77 16.99 9.26
CA ALA A 8 3.81 17.51 10.13
C ALA A 8 5.20 16.94 9.79
N LYS A 9 5.25 15.66 9.38
CA LYS A 9 6.46 14.97 8.92
C LYS A 9 6.07 13.89 7.92
N VAL A 10 6.92 13.64 6.93
CA VAL A 10 6.80 12.54 5.98
C VAL A 10 8.09 11.75 5.96
N ILE A 11 7.97 10.42 5.97
CA ILE A 11 9.10 9.51 5.83
C ILE A 11 8.86 8.71 4.54
N THR A 12 9.83 8.71 3.65
CA THR A 12 9.82 7.88 2.44
C THR A 12 10.69 6.65 2.63
N VAL A 13 10.24 5.52 2.10
CA VAL A 13 10.90 4.23 2.23
C VAL A 13 11.44 3.82 0.86
N GLU A 14 12.76 3.86 0.67
CA GLU A 14 13.37 3.67 -0.65
C GLU A 14 14.61 2.77 -0.59
N TYR A 15 14.89 2.03 -1.66
CA TYR A 15 16.11 1.22 -1.76
C TYR A 15 17.35 2.07 -2.05
N THR A 16 17.17 3.17 -2.78
CA THR A 16 18.26 4.08 -3.13
C THR A 16 18.35 5.20 -2.09
N PRO A 17 19.56 5.51 -1.56
CA PRO A 17 19.75 6.66 -0.69
C PRO A 17 19.33 7.95 -1.38
N LEU A 18 18.55 8.78 -0.67
CA LEU A 18 18.08 10.07 -1.16
C LEU A 18 18.78 11.22 -0.46
N SER A 19 19.15 12.25 -1.22
CA SER A 19 19.53 13.56 -0.67
C SER A 19 18.27 14.38 -0.43
N ILE A 20 17.94 14.62 0.83
CA ILE A 20 16.73 15.36 1.24
C ILE A 20 17.14 16.71 1.84
N GLN A 21 16.58 17.78 1.29
CA GLN A 21 16.84 19.15 1.73
C GLN A 21 15.71 19.75 2.59
N HIS A 22 14.56 19.08 2.65
CA HIS A 22 13.38 19.61 3.36
C HIS A 22 13.31 19.07 4.80
N PRO A 23 13.20 19.93 5.84
CA PRO A 23 13.35 19.52 7.24
C PRO A 23 12.25 18.58 7.75
N ARG A 24 11.07 18.60 7.13
CA ARG A 24 9.94 17.70 7.46
C ARG A 24 9.92 16.40 6.64
N LEU A 25 10.88 16.20 5.73
CA LEU A 25 10.99 14.99 4.94
C LEU A 25 12.19 14.18 5.45
N ALA A 26 12.01 12.87 5.59
CA ALA A 26 13.09 11.96 5.93
C ALA A 26 13.03 10.73 5.03
N TYR A 27 14.16 10.05 4.95
CA TYR A 27 14.32 8.80 4.22
C TYR A 27 14.65 7.68 5.20
N VAL A 28 14.16 6.47 4.93
CA VAL A 28 14.60 5.25 5.59
C VAL A 28 14.74 4.13 4.56
N HIS A 29 15.81 3.36 4.65
CA HIS A 29 15.97 2.16 3.83
C HIS A 29 15.04 1.04 4.35
N PRO A 30 14.37 0.24 3.49
CA PRO A 30 13.46 -0.83 3.91
C PRO A 30 14.03 -1.79 4.96
N VAL A 31 15.30 -2.17 4.81
CA VAL A 31 16.00 -3.05 5.78
C VAL A 31 16.15 -2.37 7.14
N GLU A 32 16.46 -1.07 7.16
CA GLU A 32 16.60 -0.31 8.40
C GLU A 32 15.25 -0.04 9.07
N LEU A 33 14.21 0.19 8.27
CA LEU A 33 12.82 0.28 8.73
C LEU A 33 12.43 -1.00 9.47
N VAL A 34 12.67 -2.18 8.88
CA VAL A 34 12.31 -3.46 9.51
C VAL A 34 13.13 -3.74 10.76
N LYS A 35 14.45 -3.47 10.74
CA LYS A 35 15.30 -3.64 11.94
C LYS A 35 14.87 -2.77 13.12
N ASN A 36 14.34 -1.58 12.83
CA ASN A 36 14.00 -0.57 13.83
C ASN A 36 12.49 -0.28 13.86
N TRP A 37 11.64 -1.24 13.46
CA TRP A 37 10.21 -0.99 13.18
C TRP A 37 9.44 -0.39 14.35
N GLN A 38 9.87 -0.66 15.60
CA GLN A 38 9.28 -0.12 16.82
C GLN A 38 9.36 1.42 16.88
N LYS A 39 10.33 2.04 16.20
CA LYS A 39 10.45 3.50 16.09
C LYS A 39 9.41 4.12 15.15
N TYR A 40 8.73 3.29 14.37
CA TYR A 40 7.81 3.69 13.31
C TYR A 40 6.37 3.21 13.58
N THR A 41 6.00 3.07 14.85
CA THR A 41 4.62 2.79 15.27
C THR A 41 3.85 4.07 15.55
N GLY A 42 2.52 4.01 15.49
CA GLY A 42 1.67 5.16 15.77
C GLY A 42 1.51 6.09 14.56
N ILE A 43 1.77 5.59 13.35
CA ILE A 43 1.69 6.35 12.11
C ILE A 43 0.24 6.72 11.80
N ASP A 44 0.00 8.00 11.49
CA ASP A 44 -1.33 8.53 11.16
C ASP A 44 -1.87 7.98 9.83
N PHE A 45 -0.99 7.89 8.83
CA PHE A 45 -1.33 7.33 7.53
C PHE A 45 -0.13 6.75 6.79
N VAL A 46 -0.37 5.74 5.97
CA VAL A 46 0.60 5.14 5.05
C VAL A 46 0.07 5.26 3.62
N ILE A 47 0.97 5.58 2.69
CA ILE A 47 0.68 5.63 1.27
C ILE A 47 1.60 4.63 0.57
N SER A 48 1.02 3.68 -0.15
CA SER A 48 1.75 2.74 -0.99
C SER A 48 1.06 2.65 -2.34
N PHE A 49 1.73 3.05 -3.41
CA PHE A 49 1.15 3.05 -4.74
C PHE A 49 2.04 2.25 -5.69
N SER A 50 1.47 1.19 -6.27
CA SER A 50 2.17 0.27 -7.17
C SER A 50 3.49 -0.28 -6.62
N SER A 51 3.39 -1.06 -5.54
CA SER A 51 4.56 -1.60 -4.84
C SER A 51 4.24 -2.98 -4.25
N ILE A 52 3.23 -3.06 -3.39
CA ILE A 52 2.96 -4.26 -2.59
C ILE A 52 2.52 -5.44 -3.48
N GLU A 53 1.88 -5.19 -4.62
CA GLU A 53 1.44 -6.22 -5.57
C GLU A 53 2.58 -7.06 -6.16
N HIS A 54 3.82 -6.57 -6.09
CA HIS A 54 5.02 -7.26 -6.55
C HIS A 54 5.63 -8.20 -5.48
N SER A 55 5.27 -8.02 -4.20
CA SER A 55 5.99 -8.62 -3.08
C SER A 55 5.89 -10.14 -3.06
N GLY A 56 7.04 -10.84 -3.00
CA GLY A 56 7.10 -12.30 -2.96
C GLY A 56 6.92 -12.97 -4.32
N LEU A 57 7.00 -12.22 -5.42
CA LEU A 57 7.00 -12.77 -6.78
C LEU A 57 8.40 -13.00 -7.34
N GLY A 58 9.45 -12.60 -6.63
CA GLY A 58 10.84 -12.71 -7.08
C GLY A 58 11.22 -11.74 -8.20
N ARG A 59 10.39 -10.72 -8.45
CA ARG A 59 10.65 -9.69 -9.47
C ARG A 59 11.94 -8.94 -9.22
N PHE A 60 12.21 -8.64 -7.95
CA PHE A 60 13.30 -7.77 -7.53
C PHE A 60 14.42 -8.54 -6.84
N GLY A 61 14.49 -9.86 -7.06
CA GLY A 61 15.44 -10.76 -6.39
C GLY A 61 15.01 -11.15 -4.98
N ASP A 62 13.78 -10.79 -4.57
CA ASP A 62 13.15 -11.30 -3.37
C ASP A 62 12.92 -12.83 -3.47
N PRO A 63 13.05 -13.59 -2.38
CA PRO A 63 12.64 -15.00 -2.38
C PRO A 63 11.15 -15.12 -2.73
N PRO A 64 10.74 -16.10 -3.54
CA PRO A 64 9.33 -16.37 -3.77
C PRO A 64 8.57 -16.59 -2.45
N ASP A 65 7.53 -15.79 -2.24
CA ASP A 65 6.64 -15.84 -1.08
C ASP A 65 5.19 -15.64 -1.57
N PRO A 66 4.38 -16.71 -1.64
CA PRO A 66 2.99 -16.63 -2.08
C PRO A 66 2.11 -15.67 -1.26
N ILE A 67 2.51 -15.30 -0.05
CA ILE A 67 1.79 -14.38 0.84
C ILE A 67 2.58 -13.07 1.12
N GLY A 68 3.61 -12.77 0.32
CA GLY A 68 4.47 -11.60 0.52
C GLY A 68 3.71 -10.27 0.59
N ASP A 69 2.73 -10.05 -0.29
CA ASP A 69 1.81 -8.91 -0.28
C ASP A 69 1.05 -8.78 1.06
N LEU A 70 0.53 -9.89 1.58
CA LEU A 70 -0.18 -9.93 2.87
C LEU A 70 0.76 -9.66 4.05
N ARG A 71 2.01 -10.12 3.97
CA ARG A 71 3.04 -9.84 4.99
C ARG A 71 3.42 -8.36 5.01
N GLU A 72 3.58 -7.72 3.86
CA GLU A 72 3.83 -6.28 3.80
C GLU A 72 2.67 -5.48 4.38
N LEU A 73 1.42 -5.87 4.07
CA LEU A 73 0.26 -5.25 4.72
C LEU A 73 0.18 -5.49 6.22
N SER A 74 0.57 -6.66 6.70
CA SER A 74 0.61 -6.93 8.13
C SER A 74 1.60 -6.01 8.86
N LYS A 75 2.78 -5.75 8.27
CA LYS A 75 3.74 -4.79 8.82
C LYS A 75 3.15 -3.37 8.87
N ILE A 76 2.52 -2.94 7.77
CA ILE A 76 1.85 -1.63 7.69
C ILE A 76 0.74 -1.53 8.75
N PHE A 77 -0.07 -2.56 8.90
CA PHE A 77 -1.12 -2.63 9.91
C PHE A 77 -0.54 -2.47 11.32
N CYS A 78 0.58 -3.13 11.63
CA CYS A 78 1.26 -2.98 12.94
C CYS A 78 1.80 -1.56 13.18
N MET A 79 2.31 -0.89 12.14
CA MET A 79 2.86 0.47 12.25
C MET A 79 1.79 1.56 12.36
N LEU A 80 0.62 1.36 11.75
CA LEU A 80 -0.49 2.30 11.82
C LEU A 80 -1.08 2.39 13.24
N LYS A 81 -1.40 3.61 13.67
CA LYS A 81 -2.22 3.82 14.87
C LYS A 81 -3.65 3.33 14.66
N GLN A 82 -4.37 3.10 15.75
CA GLN A 82 -5.80 2.84 15.71
C GLN A 82 -6.55 3.98 14.98
N GLY A 83 -7.40 3.65 14.00
CA GLY A 83 -8.06 4.64 13.15
C GLY A 83 -7.15 5.33 12.12
N GLY A 84 -5.88 4.94 12.02
CA GLY A 84 -4.95 5.42 10.99
C GLY A 84 -5.37 4.98 9.59
N LEU A 85 -4.91 5.72 8.57
CA LEU A 85 -5.34 5.56 7.19
C LEU A 85 -4.31 4.81 6.34
N LEU A 86 -4.77 3.93 5.48
CA LEU A 86 -3.97 3.31 4.43
C LEU A 86 -4.52 3.73 3.07
N TYR A 87 -3.67 4.41 2.32
CA TYR A 87 -3.89 4.75 0.91
C TYR A 87 -3.10 3.75 0.07
N ILE A 88 -3.79 2.86 -0.64
CA ILE A 88 -3.14 1.76 -1.36
C ILE A 88 -3.57 1.68 -2.82
N GLY A 89 -2.59 1.75 -3.73
CA GLY A 89 -2.79 1.69 -5.17
C GLY A 89 -2.53 0.30 -5.72
N PHE A 90 -3.57 -0.37 -6.24
CA PHE A 90 -3.49 -1.74 -6.74
C PHE A 90 -4.17 -1.97 -8.09
N PRO A 91 -3.67 -2.96 -8.87
CA PRO A 91 -4.40 -3.54 -9.97
C PRO A 91 -5.62 -4.30 -9.45
N PHE A 92 -6.82 -3.93 -9.89
CA PHE A 92 -8.07 -4.53 -9.44
C PHE A 92 -8.87 -5.07 -10.63
N GLY A 93 -9.21 -6.36 -10.56
CA GLY A 93 -9.65 -7.17 -11.70
C GLY A 93 -9.91 -8.63 -11.29
N PRO A 94 -10.11 -9.57 -12.24
CA PRO A 94 -10.12 -10.99 -11.93
C PRO A 94 -8.81 -11.40 -11.24
N ASP A 95 -8.88 -12.15 -10.13
CA ASP A 95 -7.68 -12.57 -9.39
C ASP A 95 -6.70 -13.28 -10.32
N THR A 96 -5.53 -12.65 -10.53
CA THR A 96 -4.53 -13.10 -11.50
C THR A 96 -3.14 -12.83 -10.96
N ILE A 97 -2.19 -13.70 -11.29
CA ILE A 97 -0.77 -13.47 -11.07
C ILE A 97 -0.11 -13.41 -12.45
N GLU A 98 0.39 -12.23 -12.81
CA GLU A 98 1.09 -12.00 -14.08
C GLU A 98 2.54 -12.45 -13.96
N TYR A 99 2.78 -13.76 -13.90
CA TYR A 99 4.09 -14.38 -13.65
C TYR A 99 4.79 -13.72 -12.44
N ASN A 100 5.98 -13.13 -12.64
CA ASN A 100 6.70 -12.38 -11.62
C ASN A 100 6.48 -10.86 -11.72
N ALA A 101 5.53 -10.40 -12.54
CA ALA A 101 5.28 -8.98 -12.71
C ALA A 101 4.48 -8.40 -11.56
N HIS A 102 3.25 -8.85 -11.33
CA HIS A 102 2.39 -8.34 -10.27
C HIS A 102 1.17 -9.23 -10.03
N ARG A 103 0.47 -8.99 -8.92
CA ARG A 103 -0.87 -9.54 -8.64
C ARG A 103 -1.96 -8.56 -9.06
N ILE A 104 -3.06 -9.11 -9.57
CA ILE A 104 -4.34 -8.43 -9.76
C ILE A 104 -5.29 -8.95 -8.68
N TYR A 105 -5.92 -8.02 -7.95
CA TYR A 105 -6.77 -8.35 -6.81
C TYR A 105 -8.24 -8.38 -7.22
N GLY A 106 -8.89 -9.51 -6.97
CA GLY A 106 -10.31 -9.75 -7.25
C GLY A 106 -11.06 -10.30 -6.05
N ASN A 107 -12.09 -11.11 -6.30
CA ASN A 107 -13.02 -11.62 -5.29
C ASN A 107 -12.35 -12.44 -4.18
N ILE A 108 -11.18 -13.01 -4.46
CA ILE A 108 -10.48 -13.89 -3.53
C ILE A 108 -9.43 -13.11 -2.74
N ARG A 109 -8.53 -12.40 -3.41
CA ARG A 109 -7.38 -11.77 -2.76
C ARG A 109 -7.72 -10.43 -2.13
N TRP A 110 -8.65 -9.66 -2.69
CA TRP A 110 -9.05 -8.36 -2.13
C TRP A 110 -9.60 -8.45 -0.70
N PRO A 111 -10.50 -9.39 -0.35
CA PRO A 111 -10.95 -9.53 1.04
C PRO A 111 -9.82 -9.80 2.02
N MET A 112 -8.75 -10.49 1.59
CA MET A 112 -7.56 -10.74 2.42
C MET A 112 -6.76 -9.46 2.65
N ILE A 113 -6.62 -8.64 1.61
CA ILE A 113 -5.97 -7.32 1.65
C ILE A 113 -6.73 -6.36 2.59
N ALA A 114 -8.06 -6.34 2.48
CA ALA A 114 -8.91 -5.45 3.26
C ALA A 114 -9.17 -5.95 4.69
N ALA A 115 -8.69 -7.15 5.05
CA ALA A 115 -8.90 -7.73 6.36
C ALA A 115 -8.31 -6.85 7.47
N GLY A 116 -9.09 -6.63 8.54
CA GLY A 116 -8.72 -5.72 9.64
C GLY A 116 -8.91 -4.24 9.34
N PHE A 117 -9.28 -3.87 8.11
CA PHE A 117 -9.57 -2.50 7.74
C PHE A 117 -11.06 -2.25 7.53
N GLU A 118 -11.44 -0.98 7.64
CA GLU A 118 -12.68 -0.43 7.15
C GLU A 118 -12.44 0.23 5.79
N PHE A 119 -13.27 -0.11 4.81
CA PHE A 119 -13.24 0.54 3.51
C PHE A 119 -13.90 1.91 3.58
N LEU A 120 -13.17 2.97 3.19
CA LEU A 120 -13.69 4.34 3.16
C LEU A 120 -13.98 4.83 1.74
N GLY A 121 -13.26 4.31 0.75
CA GLY A 121 -13.54 4.60 -0.65
C GLY A 121 -12.47 4.08 -1.59
N ALA A 122 -12.77 4.16 -2.89
CA ALA A 122 -11.80 3.94 -3.95
C ALA A 122 -11.87 5.03 -5.02
N PHE A 123 -10.77 5.29 -5.72
CA PHE A 123 -10.65 6.31 -6.76
C PHE A 123 -10.01 5.70 -8.01
N LEU A 124 -10.43 6.16 -9.19
CA LEU A 124 -9.92 5.72 -10.48
C LEU A 124 -9.43 6.92 -11.30
N GLY A 125 -8.15 6.89 -11.68
CA GLY A 125 -7.54 7.95 -12.48
C GLY A 125 -7.62 9.32 -11.79
N PRO A 126 -7.82 10.42 -12.54
CA PRO A 126 -7.90 11.77 -11.99
C PRO A 126 -9.26 12.11 -11.37
N ASN A 127 -10.23 11.18 -11.37
CA ASN A 127 -11.58 11.46 -10.93
C ASN A 127 -11.61 11.60 -9.39
N PRO A 128 -12.00 12.78 -8.85
CA PRO A 128 -12.09 12.99 -7.40
C PRO A 128 -13.32 12.32 -6.77
N THR A 129 -14.25 11.77 -7.55
CA THR A 129 -15.43 11.07 -7.03
C THR A 129 -15.06 9.68 -6.55
N ALA A 130 -15.25 9.45 -5.26
CA ALA A 130 -14.98 8.15 -4.64
C ALA A 130 -16.10 7.14 -4.90
N TYR A 131 -15.73 5.90 -5.22
CA TYR A 131 -16.59 4.74 -5.02
C TYR A 131 -16.80 4.53 -3.51
N LYS A 132 -18.05 4.46 -3.06
CA LYS A 132 -18.42 4.30 -1.63
C LYS A 132 -18.52 2.85 -1.15
N ILE A 133 -18.46 1.93 -2.10
CA ILE A 133 -18.28 0.49 -1.89
C ILE A 133 -17.10 0.03 -2.74
N PRO A 134 -16.50 -1.15 -2.48
CA PRO A 134 -15.49 -1.71 -3.38
C PRO A 134 -16.02 -1.71 -4.82
N PRO A 135 -15.22 -1.24 -5.81
CA PRO A 135 -15.63 -1.22 -7.20
C PRO A 135 -16.06 -2.61 -7.67
N PRO A 136 -17.00 -2.73 -8.62
CA PRO A 136 -17.30 -4.01 -9.23
C PRO A 136 -16.04 -4.53 -9.96
N ILE A 137 -15.78 -5.82 -9.84
CA ILE A 137 -14.65 -6.45 -10.53
C ILE A 137 -15.00 -6.59 -12.03
N PRO A 138 -14.20 -6.01 -12.93
CA PRO A 138 -14.38 -6.21 -14.36
C PRO A 138 -14.22 -7.70 -14.73
N LYS A 139 -14.90 -8.17 -15.78
CA LYS A 139 -14.89 -9.58 -16.16
C LYS A 139 -13.62 -10.03 -16.90
N THR A 140 -12.99 -9.12 -17.66
CA THR A 140 -11.94 -9.47 -18.63
C THR A 140 -10.72 -8.55 -18.60
N ASP A 141 -10.71 -7.54 -17.73
CA ASP A 141 -9.64 -6.54 -17.65
C ASP A 141 -9.44 -6.11 -16.19
N TYR A 142 -8.40 -5.32 -15.93
CA TYR A 142 -8.12 -4.74 -14.63
C TYR A 142 -7.81 -3.25 -14.74
N ARG A 143 -7.96 -2.51 -13.63
CA ARG A 143 -7.55 -1.10 -13.57
C ARG A 143 -6.79 -0.82 -12.28
N GLN A 144 -5.92 0.18 -12.32
CA GLN A 144 -5.24 0.66 -11.12
C GLN A 144 -6.20 1.56 -10.31
N TYR A 145 -6.64 1.08 -9.15
CA TYR A 145 -7.45 1.85 -8.22
C TYR A 145 -6.60 2.32 -7.04
N LEU A 146 -6.91 3.51 -6.52
CA LEU A 146 -6.47 3.94 -5.19
C LEU A 146 -7.57 3.61 -4.18
N PHE A 147 -7.28 2.73 -3.24
CA PHE A 147 -8.16 2.40 -2.13
C PHE A 147 -7.78 3.21 -0.89
N VAL A 148 -8.79 3.64 -0.14
CA VAL A 148 -8.63 4.32 1.15
C VAL A 148 -9.27 3.45 2.22
N LEU A 149 -8.43 2.99 3.15
CA LEU A 149 -8.76 2.05 4.19
C LEU A 149 -8.45 2.68 5.56
N ARG A 150 -9.21 2.32 6.59
CA ARG A 150 -8.98 2.75 7.97
C ARG A 150 -8.76 1.55 8.88
N LYS A 151 -7.70 1.58 9.68
CA LYS A 151 -7.41 0.51 10.66
C LYS A 151 -8.52 0.44 11.72
N LYS A 152 -9.09 -0.76 11.89
CA LYS A 152 -10.06 -1.10 12.95
C LYS A 152 -9.38 -1.65 14.18
#